data_AF-G4CGT8-F1
#
_entry.id   AF-G4CGT8-F1
#
_cell.length_a   1.000
_cell.length_b   1.000
_cell.length_c   1.000
_cell.angle_alpha   90.00
_cell.angle_beta   90.00
_cell.angle_gamma   90.00
#
_symmetry.space_group_name_H-M   'P 1'
#
loop_
_entity.id
_entity.type
_entity.pdbx_description
1 polymer ?
#
loop_
_entity_poly.entity_id
_entity_poly.type
_entity_poly.pdbx_seq_one_letter_code
_entity_poly.pdbx_strand_id
1 'polypeptide(L)'
;MLHNRVFYQSEHEMRAYSQDLRDRVLAALERGECPSAIARRYEVSRMWIYRVRARFEKEGERSSRQQGGKRISRLAPVQGMIGDWIKA
;
A
#
# COMPACT_ATOMS: atom_id res chain seq x y z
N MET A 1 -12.40 35.87 5.99
CA MET A 1 -11.75 35.50 4.71
C MET A 1 -11.00 34.19 4.91
N LEU A 2 -11.49 33.13 4.26
CA LEU A 2 -10.98 31.77 4.35
C LEU A 2 -9.64 31.66 3.62
N HIS A 3 -8.55 31.36 4.34
CA HIS A 3 -7.36 30.78 3.71
C HIS A 3 -7.37 29.27 3.96
N ASN A 4 -8.11 28.59 3.09
CA ASN A 4 -8.06 27.16 2.86
C ASN A 4 -6.66 26.80 2.34
N ARG A 5 -5.78 26.30 3.22
CA ARG A 5 -4.48 25.75 2.83
C ARG A 5 -4.31 24.39 3.50
N VAL A 6 -5.13 23.44 3.07
CA VAL A 6 -4.88 22.02 3.31
C VAL A 6 -3.59 21.70 2.55
N PHE A 7 -2.52 21.48 3.30
CA PHE A 7 -1.21 21.13 2.77
C PHE A 7 -1.30 19.83 1.96
N TYR A 8 -1.41 20.01 0.65
CA TYR A 8 -1.15 18.98 -0.35
C TYR A 8 0.36 18.88 -0.54
N GLN A 9 1.05 18.20 0.37
CA GLN A 9 2.42 17.71 0.13
C GLN A 9 2.63 16.41 0.89
N SER A 10 2.58 15.27 0.19
CA SER A 10 3.36 14.10 0.54
C SER A 10 3.96 13.56 -0.75
N GLU A 11 5.29 13.66 -0.85
CA GLU A 11 6.06 13.14 -1.96
C GLU A 11 5.78 11.65 -2.17
N HIS A 12 5.57 11.28 -3.43
CA HIS A 12 5.06 9.98 -3.87
C HIS A 12 6.09 8.85 -3.68
N GLU A 13 6.18 8.29 -2.47
CA GLU A 13 6.31 6.84 -2.35
C GLU A 13 4.91 6.26 -2.17
N MET A 14 4.42 5.48 -3.15
CA MET A 14 3.21 4.68 -2.97
C MET A 14 3.46 3.53 -1.99
N ARG A 15 3.52 3.85 -0.69
CA ARG A 15 3.53 2.85 0.37
C ARG A 15 2.12 2.32 0.60
N ALA A 16 2.02 1.02 0.72
CA ALA A 16 0.79 0.39 1.19
C ALA A 16 0.50 0.86 2.62
N TYR A 17 -0.78 1.04 2.94
CA TYR A 17 -1.22 1.19 4.32
C TYR A 17 -0.74 0.02 5.18
N SER A 18 -0.45 0.32 6.45
CA SER A 18 0.10 -0.62 7.42
C SER A 18 -0.79 -1.85 7.61
N GLN A 19 -0.17 -2.94 8.07
CA GLN A 19 -0.87 -4.20 8.31
C GLN A 19 -1.91 -4.07 9.43
N ASP A 20 -1.52 -3.43 10.54
CA ASP A 20 -2.40 -3.16 11.68
C ASP A 20 -3.69 -2.41 11.25
N LEU A 21 -3.58 -1.45 10.33
CA LEU A 21 -4.76 -0.75 9.82
C LEU A 21 -5.70 -1.68 9.04
N ARG A 22 -5.16 -2.63 8.26
CA ARG A 22 -5.97 -3.62 7.55
C ARG A 22 -6.68 -4.54 8.53
N ASP A 23 -5.98 -5.03 9.54
CA ASP A 23 -6.54 -5.94 10.53
C ASP A 23 -7.68 -5.28 11.32
N ARG A 24 -7.50 -4.02 11.73
CA ARG A 24 -8.56 -3.23 12.40
C ARG A 24 -9.78 -2.98 11.51
N VAL A 25 -9.56 -2.76 10.22
CA VAL A 25 -10.64 -2.56 9.24
C VAL A 25 -11.40 -3.87 8.98
N LEU A 26 -10.70 -4.99 8.84
CA LEU A 26 -11.31 -6.31 8.68
C LEU A 26 -12.12 -6.70 9.92
N ALA A 27 -11.59 -6.48 11.12
CA ALA A 27 -12.32 -6.72 12.37
C ALA A 27 -13.59 -5.84 12.48
N ALA A 28 -13.53 -4.58 12.06
CA ALA A 28 -14.70 -3.71 12.05
C ALA A 28 -15.77 -4.17 11.03
N LEU A 29 -15.34 -4.66 9.87
CA LEU A 29 -16.24 -5.24 8.87
C LEU A 29 -16.89 -6.54 9.36
N GLU A 30 -16.15 -7.39 10.05
CA GLU A 30 -16.65 -8.63 10.66
C GLU A 30 -17.72 -8.34 11.74
N ARG A 31 -17.58 -7.23 12.47
CA ARG A 31 -18.61 -6.72 13.39
C ARG A 31 -19.82 -6.09 12.71
N GLY A 32 -19.83 -5.98 11.38
CA GLY A 32 -20.92 -5.40 10.60
C GLY A 32 -20.93 -3.86 10.56
N GLU A 33 -19.82 -3.20 10.94
CA GLU A 33 -19.74 -1.74 10.90
C GLU A 33 -19.79 -1.22 9.44
N CYS A 34 -20.46 -0.09 9.21
CA CYS A 34 -20.63 0.42 7.86
C CYS A 34 -19.31 0.99 7.31
N PRO A 35 -18.96 0.74 6.02
CA PRO A 35 -17.71 1.21 5.43
C PRO A 35 -17.50 2.73 5.51
N SER A 36 -18.58 3.51 5.49
CA SER A 36 -18.52 4.97 5.63
C SER A 36 -18.11 5.41 7.04
N ALA A 37 -18.54 4.71 8.09
CA ALA A 37 -18.12 5.01 9.46
C ALA A 37 -16.67 4.60 9.69
N ILE A 38 -16.27 3.43 9.17
CA ILE A 38 -14.88 2.96 9.22
C ILE A 38 -13.95 3.94 8.50
N ALA A 39 -14.32 4.37 7.29
CA ALA A 39 -13.55 5.35 6.50
C ALA A 39 -13.34 6.65 7.27
N ARG A 40 -14.37 7.15 7.95
CA ARG A 40 -14.29 8.37 8.75
C ARG A 40 -13.44 8.18 10.01
N ARG A 41 -13.57 7.04 10.69
CA ARG A 41 -12.83 6.74 11.93
C ARG A 41 -11.32 6.62 11.70
N TYR A 42 -10.94 5.98 10.60
CA TYR A 42 -9.53 5.73 10.27
C TYR A 42 -8.97 6.69 9.21
N GLU A 43 -9.76 7.68 8.78
CA GLU A 43 -9.38 8.69 7.79
C GLU A 43 -8.86 8.09 6.47
N VAL A 44 -9.47 6.96 6.05
CA VAL A 44 -9.12 6.24 4.82
C VAL A 44 -10.21 6.36 3.77
N SER A 45 -9.83 6.15 2.51
CA SER A 45 -10.80 6.08 1.41
C SER A 45 -11.72 4.88 1.54
N ARG A 46 -13.03 5.09 1.32
CA ARG A 46 -14.03 4.01 1.21
C ARG A 46 -13.65 2.98 0.14
N MET A 47 -13.06 3.42 -0.97
CA MET A 47 -12.60 2.52 -2.04
C MET A 47 -11.49 1.59 -1.56
N TRP A 48 -10.61 2.06 -0.69
CA TRP A 48 -9.55 1.23 -0.13
C TRP A 48 -10.12 0.14 0.77
N ILE A 49 -11.12 0.46 1.60
CA ILE A 49 -11.85 -0.53 2.43
C ILE A 49 -12.47 -1.63 1.57
N TYR A 50 -13.14 -1.28 0.47
CA TYR A 50 -13.70 -2.27 -0.45
C TYR A 50 -12.64 -3.18 -1.06
N ARG A 51 -11.46 -2.62 -1.41
CA ARG A 51 -10.34 -3.43 -1.94
C ARG A 51 -9.76 -4.38 -0.88
N VAL A 52 -9.69 -3.96 0.38
CA VAL A 52 -9.25 -4.82 1.49
C VAL A 52 -10.24 -5.96 1.69
N ARG A 53 -11.54 -5.64 1.77
CA ARG A 53 -12.61 -6.64 1.88
C ARG A 53 -12.59 -7.66 0.74
N ALA A 54 -12.55 -7.19 -0.50
CA ALA A 54 -12.55 -8.05 -1.67
C ALA A 54 -11.33 -8.99 -1.73
N ARG A 55 -10.16 -8.54 -1.26
CA ARG A 55 -8.98 -9.40 -1.17
C ARG A 55 -9.12 -10.45 -0.08
N PHE A 56 -9.63 -10.07 1.08
CA PHE A 56 -9.86 -11.00 2.18
C PHE A 56 -10.88 -12.08 1.80
N GLU A 57 -12.00 -11.72 1.16
CA GLU A 57 -13.02 -12.67 0.70
C GLU A 57 -12.49 -13.62 -0.40
N LYS A 58 -11.65 -13.11 -1.31
CA LYS A 58 -11.18 -13.89 -2.46
C LYS A 58 -10.02 -14.83 -2.13
N GLU A 59 -9.10 -14.42 -1.28
CA GLU A 59 -7.81 -15.11 -1.08
C GLU A 59 -7.56 -15.52 0.38
N GLY A 60 -8.40 -15.09 1.33
CA GLY A 60 -8.15 -15.27 2.76
C GLY A 60 -6.96 -14.48 3.30
N GLU A 61 -6.30 -13.69 2.45
CA GLU A 61 -5.12 -12.91 2.80
C GLU A 61 -5.51 -11.74 3.71
N ARG A 62 -5.13 -11.83 4.99
CA ARG A 62 -5.16 -10.70 5.93
C ARG A 62 -4.01 -9.74 5.67
N SER A 63 -2.87 -10.24 5.21
CA SER A 63 -1.63 -9.48 5.09
C SER A 63 -1.51 -8.66 3.79
N SER A 64 -0.83 -7.52 3.86
CA SER A 64 -0.32 -6.85 2.67
C SER A 64 0.73 -7.73 2.01
N ARG A 65 0.62 -7.94 0.70
CA ARG A 65 1.69 -8.57 -0.08
C ARG A 65 2.98 -7.76 0.04
N GLN A 66 4.12 -8.46 0.02
CA GLN A 66 5.45 -7.87 0.00
C GLN A 66 5.54 -6.87 -1.17
N GLN A 67 5.87 -5.62 -0.88
CA GLN A 67 6.19 -4.63 -1.90
C GLN A 67 7.68 -4.75 -2.24
N GLY A 68 8.01 -5.03 -3.50
CA GLY A 68 9.40 -5.18 -3.97
C GLY A 68 10.00 -6.57 -3.74
N GLY A 69 11.33 -6.71 -3.93
CA GLY A 69 12.10 -7.91 -3.62
C GLY A 69 12.29 -8.96 -4.73
N LYS A 70 11.50 -8.93 -5.81
CA LYS A 70 11.60 -9.92 -6.91
C LYS A 70 12.14 -9.36 -8.24
N ARG A 71 12.52 -8.09 -8.32
CA ARG A 71 13.01 -7.52 -9.59
C ARG A 71 14.50 -7.82 -9.74
N ILE A 72 14.80 -8.94 -10.41
CA ILE A 72 16.15 -9.23 -10.87
C ILE A 72 16.40 -8.39 -12.14
N SER A 73 17.53 -7.68 -12.19
CA SER A 73 17.93 -6.92 -13.38
C SER A 73 18.20 -7.88 -14.54
N ARG A 74 17.76 -7.52 -15.75
CA ARG A 74 18.16 -8.24 -16.98
C ARG A 74 19.67 -8.20 -17.21
N LEU A 75 20.35 -7.21 -16.62
CA LEU A 75 21.79 -7.06 -16.70
C LEU A 75 22.52 -7.82 -15.60
N ALA A 76 21.82 -8.45 -14.64
CA ALA A 76 22.46 -9.19 -13.55
C ALA A 76 23.53 -10.20 -14.04
N PRO A 77 23.35 -10.91 -15.18
CA PRO A 77 24.38 -11.82 -15.69
C PRO A 77 25.65 -11.11 -16.22
N VAL A 78 25.55 -9.86 -16.68
CA VAL A 78 26.63 -9.10 -17.35
C VAL A 78 27.13 -7.91 -16.54
N GLN A 79 26.60 -7.71 -15.33
CA GLN A 79 26.84 -6.52 -14.50
C GLN A 79 28.33 -6.36 -14.14
N GLY A 80 29.04 -7.46 -13.89
CA GLY A 80 30.49 -7.45 -13.62
C GLY A 80 31.30 -6.95 -14.81
N MET A 81 31.05 -7.52 -16.00
CA MET A 81 31.74 -7.15 -17.24
C MET A 81 31.57 -5.66 -17.58
N ILE A 82 30.35 -5.13 -17.42
CA ILE A 82 30.09 -3.70 -17.63
C ILE A 82 30.85 -2.86 -16.60
N GLY A 83 30.91 -3.30 -15.34
CA GLY A 83 31.66 -2.63 -14.28
C GLY A 83 33.17 -2.57 -14.57
N ASP A 84 33.72 -3.61 -15.19
CA ASP A 84 35.13 -3.66 -15.58
C ASP A 84 35.44 -2.69 -16.74
N TRP A 85 34.54 -2.56 -17.72
CA TRP A 85 34.70 -1.60 -18.82
C TRP A 85 34.63 -0.14 -18.36
N ILE A 86 33.85 0.16 -17.33
CA ILE A 86 33.71 1.53 -16.80
C ILE A 86 34.94 1.95 -16.00
N LYS A 87 35.71 1.00 -15.46
CA LYS A 87 36.90 1.28 -14.64
C LYS A 87 38.20 1.40 -15.44
N ALA A 88 38.21 1.00 -16.71
CA ALA A 88 39.35 1.12 -17.63
C ALA A 88 39.39 2.49 -18.29
#